data_AF-A0A7W1CVH8-F1
#
_entry.id   AF-A0A7W1CVH8-F1
#
_cell.length_a   1.000
_cell.length_b   1.000
_cell.length_c   1.000
_cell.angle_alpha   90.00
_cell.angle_beta   90.00
_cell.angle_gamma   90.00
#
_symmetry.space_group_name_H-M   'P 1'
#
loop_
_entity.id
_entity.type
_entity.pdbx_description
1 polymer ?
#
loop_
_entity_poly.entity_id
_entity_poly.type
_entity_poly.pdbx_seq_one_letter_code
_entity_poly.pdbx_strand_id
1 'polypeptide(L)' 'LYGVTNGLAIGPARLPLRIEVLAPNHRPIQITDDLATFWRESYPKVKAELQRKYPKHQWR' A
#
# COMPACT_ATOMS: atom_id res chain seq x y z
N LEU A 1 5.80 -4.05 -2.39
CA LEU A 1 4.50 -4.66 -2.04
C LEU A 1 3.56 -4.85 -3.24
N TYR A 2 3.98 -4.56 -4.48
CA TYR A 2 3.14 -4.82 -5.65
C TYR A 2 2.74 -6.31 -5.74
N GLY A 3 1.45 -6.57 -5.99
CA GLY A 3 0.92 -7.93 -6.21
C GLY A 3 0.42 -8.66 -4.96
N VAL A 4 0.45 -8.05 -3.77
CA VAL A 4 -0.14 -8.65 -2.56
C VAL A 4 -1.61 -8.25 -2.46
N THR A 5 -2.51 -9.14 -2.88
CA THR A 5 -3.96 -8.88 -2.93
C THR A 5 -4.72 -9.39 -1.72
N ASN A 6 -4.06 -10.11 -0.81
CA ASN A 6 -4.70 -10.70 0.37
C ASN A 6 -4.22 -10.00 1.64
N GLY A 7 -5.05 -10.03 2.68
CA GLY A 7 -4.68 -9.57 4.02
C GLY A 7 -3.43 -10.31 4.51
N LEU A 8 -2.48 -9.56 5.07
CA LEU A 8 -1.29 -10.13 5.68
C LEU A 8 -1.59 -10.50 7.13
N ALA A 9 -1.24 -11.72 7.49
CA ALA A 9 -1.40 -12.23 8.83
C ALA A 9 -0.15 -13.00 9.25
N ILE A 10 0.15 -12.97 10.55
CA ILE A 10 1.32 -13.64 11.12
C ILE A 10 0.94 -14.73 12.12
N GLY A 11 1.83 -15.71 12.24
CA GLY A 11 1.72 -16.79 13.19
C GLY A 11 0.59 -17.78 12.89
N PRO A 12 0.55 -18.89 13.64
CA PRO A 12 -0.48 -19.92 13.48
C PRO A 12 -1.89 -19.40 13.76
N ALA A 13 -2.02 -18.36 14.59
CA ALA A 13 -3.29 -17.73 14.93
C ALA A 13 -3.80 -16.73 13.86
N ARG A 14 -3.08 -16.53 12.75
CA ARG A 14 -3.43 -15.56 11.69
C ARG A 14 -3.77 -14.17 12.22
N LEU A 15 -2.90 -13.63 13.09
CA LEU A 15 -3.08 -12.28 13.62
C LEU A 15 -2.95 -11.26 12.47
N PRO A 16 -3.96 -10.40 12.23
CA PRO A 16 -3.93 -9.44 11.14
C PRO A 16 -2.86 -8.38 11.39
N LEU A 17 -2.15 -8.00 10.33
CA LEU A 17 -1.12 -6.96 10.39
C LEU A 17 -1.69 -5.61 9.99
N ARG A 18 -1.32 -4.58 10.75
CA ARG A 18 -1.46 -3.18 10.33
C ARG A 18 -0.22 -2.78 9.52
N ILE A 19 -0.44 -2.35 8.28
CA ILE A 19 0.58 -2.02 7.30
C ILE A 19 0.62 -0.52 7.09
N GLU A 20 1.80 0.06 7.18
CA GLU A 20 2.07 1.42 6.73
C GLU A 20 2.60 1.38 5.31
N VAL A 21 1.83 1.91 4.37
CA VAL A 21 2.27 2.09 2.99
C VAL A 21 3.08 3.37 2.94
N LEU A 22 4.32 3.27 2.46
CA LEU A 22 5.26 4.37 2.39
C LEU A 22 5.41 4.88 0.96
N ALA A 23 5.54 6.19 0.81
CA ALA A 23 6.01 6.82 -0.42
C ALA A 23 7.53 6.63 -0.58
N PRO A 24 8.10 6.95 -1.76
CA PRO A 24 9.53 6.78 -2.03
C PRO A 24 10.45 7.58 -1.12
N ASN A 25 9.93 8.62 -0.47
CA ASN A 25 10.63 9.42 0.53
C ASN A 25 10.51 8.84 1.96
N HIS A 26 10.11 7.57 2.10
CA HIS A 26 9.88 6.88 3.38
C HIS A 26 8.81 7.53 4.28
N ARG A 27 7.97 8.42 3.75
CA ARG A 27 6.85 8.97 4.51
C ARG A 27 5.61 8.10 4.36
N PRO A 28 4.88 7.83 5.44
CA PRO A 28 3.62 7.11 5.37
C PRO A 28 2.60 7.93 4.57
N ILE A 29 1.95 7.25 3.63
CA ILE A 29 0.89 7.82 2.79
C ILE A 29 -0.47 7.21 3.09
N GLN A 30 -0.49 5.98 3.62
CA GLN A 30 -1.70 5.30 4.08
C GLN A 30 -1.31 4.28 5.14
N ILE A 31 -2.16 4.11 6.14
CA ILE A 31 -2.06 3.01 7.09
C ILE A 31 -3.32 2.16 6.92
N THR A 32 -3.15 0.85 6.79
CA THR A 32 -4.26 -0.08 6.50
C THR A 32 -3.96 -1.47 7.03
N ASP A 33 -4.99 -2.16 7.51
CA ASP A 33 -4.96 -3.60 7.84
C ASP A 33 -5.52 -4.46 6.69
N ASP A 34 -6.27 -3.86 5.77
CA ASP A 34 -6.81 -4.48 4.56
C ASP A 34 -6.09 -3.98 3.30
N LEU A 35 -5.01 -4.69 2.96
CA LEU A 35 -4.23 -4.40 1.78
C LEU A 35 -5.01 -4.63 0.47
N ALA A 36 -6.01 -5.49 0.46
CA ALA A 36 -6.82 -5.78 -0.73
C ALA A 36 -7.66 -4.56 -1.12
N THR A 37 -8.33 -3.98 -0.13
CA THR A 37 -9.13 -2.76 -0.30
C THR A 37 -8.24 -1.56 -0.63
N PHE A 38 -7.04 -1.47 -0.03
CA PHE A 38 -6.06 -0.47 -0.42
C PHE A 38 -5.74 -0.49 -1.91
N TRP A 39 -5.42 -1.65 -2.50
CA TRP A 39 -5.09 -1.73 -3.93
C TRP A 39 -6.28 -1.41 -4.83
N ARG A 40 -7.50 -1.83 -4.45
CA ARG A 40 -8.71 -1.63 -5.25
C ARG A 40 -9.20 -0.18 -5.23
N GLU A 41 -9.14 0.50 -4.09
CA GLU A 41 -9.87 1.76 -3.87
C GLU A 41 -8.96 2.95 -3.56
N SER A 42 -7.91 2.76 -2.75
CA SER A 42 -7.02 3.83 -2.31
C SER A 42 -5.87 4.06 -3.28
N TYR A 43 -5.24 2.99 -3.78
CA TYR A 43 -4.07 3.04 -4.63
C TYR A 43 -4.27 3.85 -5.91
N PRO A 44 -5.41 3.78 -6.64
CA PRO A 44 -5.60 4.61 -7.84
C PRO A 44 -5.51 6.12 -7.56
N LYS A 45 -6.04 6.57 -6.42
CA LYS A 45 -5.99 7.98 -5.99
C LYS A 45 -4.57 8.39 -5.61
N VAL A 46 -3.93 7.57 -4.78
CA VAL A 46 -2.54 7.76 -4.32
C VAL A 46 -1.56 7.74 -5.49
N LYS A 47 -1.74 6.83 -6.45
CA LYS A 47 -0.93 6.70 -7.67
C LYS A 47 -0.93 7.99 -8.48
N ALA A 48 -2.09 8.62 -8.68
CA ALA A 48 -2.18 9.87 -9.44
C ALA A 48 -1.38 11.00 -8.77
N GLU A 49 -1.48 11.14 -7.44
CA GLU A 49 -0.73 12.15 -6.69
C GLU A 49 0.78 11.88 -6.70
N LEU A 50 1.16 10.62 -6.45
CA LEU A 50 2.57 10.22 -6.38
C LEU A 50 3.24 10.25 -7.75
N GLN A 51 2.55 9.92 -8.83
CA GLN A 51 3.08 10.03 -10.19
C GLN A 51 3.42 11.48 -10.53
N ARG A 52 2.58 12.43 -10.11
CA ARG A 52 2.86 13.87 -10.28
C ARG A 52 4.07 14.33 -9.45
N LYS A 53 4.21 13.83 -8.23
CA LYS A 53 5.28 14.22 -7.30
C LYS A 53 6.62 13.51 -7.57
N TYR A 54 6.57 12.29 -8.09
CA TYR A 54 7.70 11.40 -8.36
C TYR A 54 7.60 10.79 -9.76
N PRO A 55 7.78 11.61 -10.81
CA PRO A 55 7.60 11.17 -12.20
C PRO A 55 8.62 10.12 -12.67
N LYS A 56 9.78 10.03 -11.99
CA LYS A 56 10.84 9.05 -12.32
C LYS A 56 10.57 7.65 -11.76
N HIS A 57 9.54 7.47 -10.94
CA HIS A 57 9.24 6.18 -10.32
C HIS A 57 8.24 5.38 -11.14
N GLN A 58 8.42 4.06 -11.19
CA GLN A 58 7.48 3.17 -11.86
C GLN A 58 6.29 2.90 -10.93
N TRP A 59 5.10 3.38 -11.34
CA TRP A 59 3.83 3.16 -10.66
C TRP A 59 3.01 2.13 -11.43
N ARG A 60 2.81 0.94 -10.88
CA ARG A 60 2.06 -0.15 -11.52
C ARG A 60 0.62 -0.17 -11.02
#